data_AF-A0A2K0W192-F1
#
_entry.id   AF-A0A2K0W192-F1
#
_cell.length_a   1.000
_cell.length_b   1.000
_cell.length_c   1.000
_cell.angle_alpha   90.00
_cell.angle_beta   90.00
_cell.angle_gamma   90.00
#
_symmetry.space_group_name_H-M   'P 1'
#
loop_
_entity.id
_entity.type
_entity.pdbx_description
1 polymer ?
#
loop_
_entity_poly.entity_id
_entity_poly.type
_entity_poly.pdbx_seq_one_letter_code
_entity_poly.pdbx_strand_id
1 'polypeptide(L)'
;MSGQPPHSPNVSLLDEEGICMLSLDGGGVRGLSSLYVLKRIMDGHNTERKRLGQNPQKPADIFDLIGGTSTGGLIAIMLGRLQMDVDECISAYNDLIKVVFNEKARVHQSKFSLLGQTQARFDSGGLKAAIEKTLRDRGLSPTDSMVDSLEPNCKV
;
A
#
# COMPACT_ATOMS: atom_id res chain seq x y z
N MET A 1 14.93 45.48 26.37
CA MET A 1 14.74 44.09 26.81
C MET A 1 13.34 43.66 26.39
N SER A 2 13.21 43.00 25.24
CA SER A 2 11.96 42.38 24.80
C SER A 2 12.30 40.96 24.36
N GLY A 3 12.16 40.02 25.30
CA GLY A 3 12.41 38.61 25.03
C GLY A 3 11.30 38.06 24.15
N GLN A 4 11.67 37.51 22.99
CA GLN A 4 10.80 36.58 22.27
C GLN A 4 10.56 35.35 23.15
N PRO A 5 9.32 34.82 23.20
CA PRO A 5 9.08 33.55 23.87
C PRO A 5 9.85 32.43 23.16
N PRO A 6 10.31 31.41 23.89
CA PRO A 6 11.04 30.30 23.30
C PRO A 6 10.13 29.58 22.30
N HIS A 7 10.59 29.48 21.04
CA HIS A 7 9.99 28.58 20.05
C HIS A 7 10.03 27.17 20.62
N SER A 8 8.86 26.61 20.94
CA SER A 8 8.71 25.18 21.19
C SER A 8 9.18 24.45 19.93
N PRO A 9 10.11 23.49 20.03
CA PRO A 9 10.47 22.68 18.88
C PRO A 9 9.22 21.91 18.48
N ASN A 10 8.72 22.20 17.30
CA ASN A 10 7.67 21.43 16.66
C ASN A 10 8.34 20.11 16.29
N VAL A 11 8.34 19.14 17.20
CA VAL A 11 8.93 17.83 16.94
C VAL A 11 7.94 17.07 16.05
N SER A 12 7.90 17.46 14.78
CA SER A 12 7.43 16.56 13.73
C SER A 12 8.34 15.34 13.78
N LEU A 13 7.75 14.15 13.82
CA LEU A 13 8.50 12.88 13.72
C LEU A 13 9.16 12.73 12.34
N LEU A 14 8.82 13.61 11.39
CA LEU A 14 9.31 13.62 10.03
C LEU A 14 10.06 14.93 9.80
N ASP A 15 11.28 14.81 9.28
CA ASP A 15 12.07 15.95 8.86
C ASP A 15 11.46 16.49 7.56
N GLU A 16 10.77 17.63 7.63
CA GLU A 16 10.01 18.21 6.49
C GLU A 16 10.93 18.74 5.37
N GLU A 17 12.26 18.75 5.58
CA GLU A 17 13.24 19.17 4.58
C GLU A 17 13.80 17.99 3.75
N GLY A 18 13.58 16.74 4.19
CA GLY A 18 14.11 15.54 3.56
C GLY A 18 13.09 14.79 2.69
N ILE A 19 13.59 14.04 1.71
CA ILE A 19 12.75 13.12 0.94
C ILE A 19 12.41 11.90 1.79
N CYS A 20 11.11 11.61 1.98
CA CYS A 20 10.63 10.45 2.71
C CYS A 20 10.19 9.34 1.75
N MET A 21 10.83 8.17 1.83
CA MET A 21 10.55 7.03 0.95
C MET A 21 10.02 5.82 1.71
N LEU A 22 8.98 5.18 1.17
CA LEU A 22 8.48 3.88 1.63
C LEU A 22 8.85 2.80 0.61
N SER A 23 9.57 1.77 1.04
CA SER A 23 9.90 0.60 0.20
C SER A 23 9.27 -0.66 0.76
N LEU A 24 8.58 -1.42 -0.10
CA LEU A 24 7.82 -2.61 0.27
C LEU A 24 8.29 -3.85 -0.50
N ASP A 25 8.81 -4.82 0.24
CA ASP A 25 9.27 -6.08 -0.33
C ASP A 25 8.13 -7.00 -0.77
N GLY A 26 8.44 -7.89 -1.70
CA GLY A 26 7.56 -8.98 -2.10
C GLY A 26 7.49 -10.08 -1.03
N GLY A 27 6.30 -10.65 -0.81
CA GLY A 27 6.14 -11.64 0.26
C GLY A 27 4.92 -12.55 0.14
N GLY A 28 4.07 -12.38 -0.89
CA GLY A 28 2.79 -13.09 -0.94
C GLY A 28 1.97 -12.72 0.29
N VAL A 29 1.33 -13.71 0.92
CA VAL A 29 0.55 -13.50 2.16
C VAL A 29 1.31 -12.78 3.28
N ARG A 30 2.65 -12.90 3.32
CA ARG A 30 3.49 -12.24 4.33
C ARG A 30 3.52 -10.71 4.19
N GLY A 31 3.10 -10.15 3.05
CA GLY A 31 2.97 -8.71 2.87
C GLY A 31 2.00 -8.04 3.86
N LEU A 32 1.06 -8.79 4.43
CA LEU A 32 0.21 -8.32 5.53
C LEU A 32 1.03 -7.90 6.75
N SER A 33 2.16 -8.58 7.02
CA SER A 33 3.02 -8.21 8.15
C SER A 33 3.60 -6.80 7.96
N SER A 34 4.08 -6.48 6.75
CA SER A 34 4.59 -5.15 6.43
C SER A 34 3.50 -4.08 6.55
N LEU A 35 2.27 -4.40 6.12
CA LEU A 35 1.11 -3.51 6.28
C LEU A 35 0.74 -3.27 7.74
N TYR A 36 0.80 -4.28 8.61
CA TYR A 36 0.52 -4.09 10.04
C TYR A 36 1.62 -3.26 10.75
N VAL A 37 2.88 -3.42 10.35
CA VAL A 37 3.96 -2.55 10.82
C VAL A 37 3.70 -1.11 10.39
N LEU A 38 3.38 -0.88 9.11
CA LEU A 38 3.04 0.44 8.60
C LEU A 38 1.80 1.01 9.30
N LYS A 39 0.77 0.19 9.54
CA LYS A 39 -0.43 0.59 10.29
C LYS A 39 -0.06 1.12 11.66
N ARG A 40 0.79 0.42 12.40
CA ARG A 40 1.20 0.86 13.74
C ARG A 40 1.89 2.23 13.70
N ILE A 41 2.72 2.47 12.70
CA ILE A 41 3.41 3.76 12.49
C ILE A 41 2.40 4.86 12.17
N MET A 42 1.53 4.63 11.18
CA MET A 42 0.52 5.59 10.74
C MET A 42 -0.52 5.90 11.81
N ASP A 43 -0.99 4.90 12.56
CA ASP A 43 -1.92 5.07 13.69
C ASP A 43 -1.28 5.93 14.79
N GLY A 44 0.01 5.70 15.08
CA GLY A 44 0.77 6.51 16.04
C GLY A 44 0.87 7.97 15.61
N HIS A 45 1.26 8.20 14.35
CA HIS A 45 1.32 9.54 13.76
C HIS A 45 -0.03 10.25 13.79
N ASN A 46 -1.09 9.60 13.33
CA ASN A 46 -2.43 10.18 13.27
C ASN A 46 -3.04 10.38 14.67
N THR A 47 -2.66 9.59 15.66
CA THR A 47 -3.03 9.83 17.06
C THR A 47 -2.42 11.13 17.57
N GLU A 48 -1.14 11.39 17.26
CA GLU A 48 -0.48 12.65 17.65
C GLU A 48 -1.07 13.85 16.91
N ARG A 49 -1.30 13.74 15.59
CA ARG A 49 -2.00 14.78 14.82
C ARG A 49 -3.36 15.12 15.41
N LYS A 50 -4.15 14.09 15.79
CA LYS A 50 -5.44 14.29 16.45
C LYS A 50 -5.30 15.02 17.79
N ARG A 51 -4.27 14.72 18.59
CA ARG A 51 -3.97 15.43 19.84
C ARG A 51 -3.66 16.91 19.60
N LEU A 52 -3.04 17.22 18.47
CA LEU A 52 -2.73 18.58 18.00
C LEU A 52 -3.90 19.26 17.26
N GLY A 53 -5.06 18.61 17.14
CA GLY A 53 -6.23 19.14 16.42
C GLY A 53 -6.07 19.15 14.89
N GLN A 54 -5.15 18.36 14.35
CA GLN A 54 -4.88 18.24 12.92
C GLN A 54 -5.64 17.05 12.31
N ASN A 55 -5.91 17.14 11.00
CA ASN A 55 -6.51 16.05 10.24
C ASN A 55 -5.54 14.86 10.11
N PRO A 56 -6.06 13.62 10.08
CA PRO A 56 -5.25 12.44 9.79
C PRO A 56 -4.67 12.52 8.38
N GLN A 57 -3.49 11.95 8.21
CA GLN A 57 -2.79 11.80 6.93
C GLN A 57 -2.80 10.34 6.50
N LYS A 58 -2.87 10.14 5.19
CA LYS A 58 -2.66 8.86 4.51
C LYS A 58 -1.18 8.68 4.17
N PRO A 59 -0.72 7.47 3.80
CA PRO A 59 0.66 7.26 3.37
C PRO A 59 1.06 8.18 2.20
N ALA A 60 0.18 8.40 1.23
CA ALA A 60 0.43 9.32 0.11
C ALA A 60 0.54 10.81 0.49
N ASP A 61 0.14 11.20 1.71
CA ASP A 61 0.30 12.57 2.22
C ASP A 61 1.62 12.75 2.97
N ILE A 62 2.38 11.67 3.17
CA ILE A 62 3.59 11.62 4.01
C ILE A 62 4.82 11.22 3.20
N PHE A 63 4.69 10.20 2.35
CA PHE A 63 5.81 9.69 1.57
C PHE A 63 5.83 10.35 0.19
N ASP A 64 6.99 10.89 -0.19
CA ASP A 64 7.21 11.46 -1.53
C ASP A 64 7.29 10.35 -2.60
N LEU A 65 7.69 9.15 -2.20
CA LEU A 65 7.83 8.00 -3.08
C LEU A 65 7.50 6.70 -2.34
N ILE A 66 6.60 5.91 -2.90
CA ILE A 66 6.25 4.57 -2.43
C ILE A 66 6.62 3.56 -3.51
N GLY A 67 7.65 2.75 -3.27
CA GLY A 67 8.10 1.70 -4.17
C GLY A 67 7.86 0.31 -3.61
N GLY A 68 7.81 -0.71 -4.47
CA GLY A 68 7.79 -2.08 -4.02
C GLY A 68 7.92 -3.12 -5.13
N THR A 69 8.30 -4.35 -4.75
CA THR A 69 8.50 -5.46 -5.69
C THR A 69 7.44 -6.55 -5.48
N SER A 70 6.96 -7.16 -6.57
CA SER A 70 5.95 -8.23 -6.52
C SER A 70 4.68 -7.77 -5.77
N THR A 71 4.24 -8.47 -4.73
CA THR A 71 3.11 -8.03 -3.90
C THR A 71 3.34 -6.68 -3.23
N GLY A 72 4.58 -6.30 -2.94
CA GLY A 72 4.91 -4.97 -2.45
C GLY A 72 4.61 -3.87 -3.45
N GLY A 73 4.75 -4.13 -4.76
CA GLY A 73 4.37 -3.20 -5.82
C GLY A 73 2.85 -3.01 -5.91
N LEU A 74 2.06 -4.07 -5.70
CA LEU A 74 0.61 -3.96 -5.61
C LEU A 74 0.20 -3.08 -4.41
N ILE A 75 0.85 -3.26 -3.27
CA ILE A 75 0.62 -2.42 -2.08
C ILE A 75 1.04 -0.98 -2.36
N ALA A 76 2.17 -0.74 -3.03
CA ALA A 76 2.63 0.59 -3.41
C ALA A 76 1.60 1.34 -4.28
N ILE A 77 1.02 0.66 -5.28
CA ILE A 77 -0.06 1.21 -6.11
C ILE A 77 -1.29 1.55 -5.26
N MET A 78 -1.71 0.65 -4.37
CA MET A 78 -2.86 0.87 -3.49
C MET A 78 -2.66 2.09 -2.58
N LEU A 79 -1.52 2.19 -1.91
CA LEU A 79 -1.24 3.26 -0.96
C LEU A 79 -0.95 4.60 -1.64
N GLY A 80 -0.14 4.60 -2.70
CA GLY A 80 0.29 5.81 -3.38
C GLY A 80 -0.67 6.26 -4.49
N ARG A 81 -0.83 5.47 -5.56
CA ARG A 81 -1.64 5.86 -6.73
C ARG A 81 -3.13 5.91 -6.41
N LEU A 82 -3.65 4.92 -5.69
CA LEU A 82 -5.06 4.90 -5.30
C LEU A 82 -5.34 5.72 -4.03
N GLN A 83 -4.30 6.24 -3.36
CA GLN A 83 -4.41 7.00 -2.11
C GLN A 83 -5.27 6.28 -1.05
N MET A 84 -5.07 4.96 -0.90
CA MET A 84 -5.64 4.19 0.21
C MET A 84 -5.01 4.61 1.53
N ASP A 85 -5.81 4.67 2.59
CA ASP A 85 -5.25 4.51 3.92
C ASP A 85 -4.81 3.06 4.16
N VAL A 86 -4.14 2.82 5.29
CA VAL A 86 -3.56 1.48 5.55
C VAL A 86 -4.64 0.43 5.79
N ASP A 87 -5.78 0.79 6.38
CA ASP A 87 -6.87 -0.15 6.67
C ASP A 87 -7.61 -0.56 5.40
N GLU A 88 -7.87 0.41 4.51
CA GLU A 88 -8.39 0.16 3.17
C GLU A 88 -7.45 -0.77 2.38
N CYS A 89 -6.15 -0.52 2.43
CA CYS A 89 -5.16 -1.34 1.76
C CYS A 89 -5.09 -2.76 2.32
N ILE A 90 -5.14 -2.93 3.66
CA ILE A 90 -5.21 -4.25 4.29
C ILE A 90 -6.45 -5.02 3.84
N SER A 91 -7.60 -4.36 3.78
CA SER A 91 -8.86 -4.98 3.35
C SER A 91 -8.76 -5.46 1.88
N ALA A 92 -8.36 -4.56 0.97
CA ALA A 92 -8.19 -4.87 -0.44
C ALA A 92 -7.14 -5.97 -0.68
N TYR A 93 -6.02 -5.92 0.06
CA TYR A 93 -4.95 -6.91 -0.04
C TYR A 93 -5.37 -8.30 0.45
N ASN A 94 -6.17 -8.37 1.52
CA ASN A 94 -6.75 -9.63 1.99
C ASN A 94 -7.66 -10.28 0.93
N ASP A 95 -8.51 -9.49 0.27
CA ASP A 95 -9.38 -10.00 -0.79
C ASP A 95 -8.59 -10.46 -2.01
N LEU A 96 -7.56 -9.71 -2.40
CA LEU A 96 -6.65 -10.09 -3.47
C LEU A 96 -5.92 -11.41 -3.15
N ILE A 97 -5.40 -11.57 -1.93
CA ILE A 97 -4.75 -12.80 -1.48
C ILE A 97 -5.70 -13.99 -1.54
N LYS A 98 -6.96 -13.86 -1.10
CA LYS A 98 -7.94 -14.96 -1.14
C LYS A 98 -8.15 -15.48 -2.56
N VAL A 99 -8.16 -14.58 -3.55
CA VAL A 99 -8.31 -14.95 -4.96
C VAL A 99 -7.04 -15.60 -5.49
N VAL A 100 -5.87 -15.01 -5.21
CA VAL A 100 -4.56 -15.48 -5.71
C VAL A 100 -4.14 -16.81 -5.08
N PHE A 101 -4.50 -17.06 -3.81
CA PHE A 101 -4.07 -18.23 -3.04
C PHE A 101 -5.20 -19.24 -2.75
N ASN A 102 -6.33 -19.20 -3.47
CA ASN A 102 -7.44 -20.15 -3.30
C ASN A 102 -7.00 -21.62 -3.47
N GLU A 103 -7.49 -22.50 -2.60
CA GLU A 103 -7.18 -23.93 -2.50
C GLU A 103 -7.32 -24.74 -3.80
N LYS A 104 -8.18 -24.31 -4.75
CA LYS A 104 -8.31 -25.01 -6.04
C LYS A 104 -6.99 -25.06 -6.83
N ALA A 105 -6.11 -24.07 -6.64
CA ALA A 105 -4.76 -24.08 -7.20
C ALA A 105 -3.85 -25.13 -6.53
N ARG A 106 -4.04 -25.43 -5.24
CA ARG A 106 -3.22 -26.40 -4.48
C ARG A 106 -3.54 -27.85 -4.83
N VAL A 107 -4.81 -28.19 -5.09
CA VAL A 107 -5.22 -29.57 -5.42
C VAL A 107 -4.77 -30.00 -6.82
N HIS A 108 -4.71 -29.07 -7.78
CA HIS A 108 -4.12 -29.35 -9.11
C HIS A 108 -2.59 -29.46 -9.05
N GLN A 109 -1.92 -28.71 -8.17
CA GLN A 109 -0.46 -28.65 -8.07
C GLN A 109 0.19 -29.92 -7.53
N SER A 110 -0.45 -30.64 -6.61
CA SER A 110 0.10 -31.90 -6.06
C SER A 110 0.18 -33.02 -7.10
N LYS A 111 -0.73 -33.04 -8.08
CA LYS A 111 -0.74 -34.04 -9.16
C LYS A 111 0.17 -33.66 -10.33
N PHE A 112 0.37 -32.37 -10.60
CA PHE A 112 1.11 -31.88 -11.77
C PHE A 112 2.62 -31.71 -11.54
N SER A 113 3.06 -31.47 -10.30
CA SER A 113 4.50 -31.36 -9.97
C SER A 113 5.27 -32.67 -10.21
N LEU A 114 4.60 -33.81 -10.29
CA LEU A 114 5.17 -35.11 -10.61
C LEU A 114 5.46 -35.29 -12.12
N LEU A 115 4.84 -34.51 -13.01
CA LEU A 115 4.99 -34.63 -14.47
C LEU A 115 5.95 -33.62 -15.10
N GLY A 116 6.66 -32.82 -14.32
CA GLY A 116 7.72 -31.92 -14.83
C GLY A 116 7.25 -30.76 -15.72
N GLN A 117 5.93 -30.57 -15.89
CA GLN A 117 5.38 -29.45 -16.67
C GLN A 117 5.27 -28.20 -15.79
N THR A 118 6.07 -27.18 -16.09
CA THR A 118 6.07 -25.88 -15.40
C THR A 118 4.94 -25.00 -15.94
N GLN A 119 3.83 -24.89 -15.20
CA GLN A 119 2.87 -23.80 -15.38
C GLN A 119 3.06 -22.71 -14.32
N ALA A 120 2.63 -21.49 -14.65
CA ALA A 120 2.58 -20.38 -13.70
C ALA A 120 1.82 -20.80 -12.43
N ARG A 121 2.41 -20.56 -11.26
CA ARG A 121 1.83 -20.98 -9.96
C ARG A 121 0.56 -20.21 -9.58
N PHE A 122 0.25 -19.13 -10.30
CA PHE A 122 -0.83 -18.20 -10.00
C PHE A 122 -1.69 -17.96 -11.24
N ASP A 123 -3.00 -17.90 -11.03
CA ASP A 123 -3.95 -17.52 -12.07
C ASP A 123 -3.89 -16.01 -12.33
N SER A 124 -3.34 -15.62 -13.48
CA SER A 124 -3.30 -14.23 -13.93
C SER A 124 -4.69 -13.62 -14.13
N GLY A 125 -5.69 -14.45 -14.48
CA GLY A 125 -7.08 -14.01 -14.64
C GLY A 125 -7.70 -13.59 -13.32
N GLY A 126 -7.56 -14.43 -12.29
CA GLY A 126 -7.99 -14.12 -10.92
C GLY A 126 -7.32 -12.87 -10.36
N LEU A 127 -6.00 -12.71 -10.54
CA LEU A 127 -5.30 -11.50 -10.10
C LEU A 127 -5.82 -10.25 -10.82
N LYS A 128 -5.99 -10.31 -12.14
CA LYS A 128 -6.56 -9.19 -12.92
C LYS A 128 -7.95 -8.84 -12.42
N ALA A 129 -8.85 -9.82 -12.28
CA ALA A 129 -10.21 -9.59 -11.82
C ALA A 129 -10.27 -8.96 -10.41
N ALA A 130 -9.38 -9.38 -9.51
CA ALA A 130 -9.25 -8.79 -8.18
C ALA A 130 -8.83 -7.32 -8.24
N ILE A 131 -7.81 -7.00 -9.04
CA ILE A 131 -7.34 -5.62 -9.24
C ILE A 131 -8.45 -4.76 -9.84
N GLU A 132 -9.11 -5.22 -10.91
CA GLU A 132 -10.19 -4.47 -11.54
C GLU A 132 -11.39 -4.27 -10.60
N LYS A 133 -11.69 -5.25 -9.73
CA LYS A 133 -12.70 -5.09 -8.69
C LYS A 133 -12.29 -3.98 -7.72
N THR A 134 -11.05 -3.98 -7.23
CA THR A 134 -10.54 -2.92 -6.35
C THR A 134 -10.64 -1.54 -7.00
N LEU A 135 -10.36 -1.41 -8.30
CA LEU A 135 -10.54 -0.15 -9.04
C LEU A 135 -12.01 0.27 -9.11
N ARG A 136 -12.90 -0.66 -9.49
CA ARG A 136 -14.35 -0.40 -9.59
C ARG A 136 -15.00 -0.03 -8.26
N ASP A 137 -14.61 -0.71 -7.17
CA ASP A 137 -15.09 -0.41 -5.82
C ASP A 137 -14.73 1.02 -5.37
N ARG A 138 -13.77 1.65 -6.06
CA ARG A 138 -13.34 3.04 -5.84
C ARG A 138 -13.81 4.02 -6.90
N GLY A 139 -14.69 3.59 -7.80
CA GLY A 139 -15.23 4.41 -8.88
C GLY A 139 -14.24 4.68 -10.01
N LEU A 140 -13.14 3.92 -10.09
CA LEU A 140 -12.16 4.03 -11.17
C LEU A 140 -12.46 3.01 -12.27
N SER A 141 -12.26 3.42 -13.52
CA SER A 141 -12.31 2.49 -14.65
C SER A 141 -11.03 1.65 -14.69
N PRO A 142 -11.11 0.34 -14.93
CA PRO A 142 -9.95 -0.50 -15.20
C PRO A 142 -9.08 -0.04 -16.38
N THR A 143 -9.62 0.80 -17.25
CA THR A 143 -8.93 1.33 -18.43
C THR A 143 -8.47 2.78 -18.25
N ASP A 144 -8.63 3.34 -17.05
CA ASP A 144 -8.13 4.69 -16.77
C ASP A 144 -6.60 4.72 -16.90
N SER A 145 -6.09 5.85 -17.40
CA SER A 145 -4.65 6.07 -17.45
C SER A 145 -4.10 6.10 -16.03
N MET A 146 -3.18 5.19 -15.74
CA MET A 146 -2.42 5.16 -14.48
C MET A 146 -1.31 6.22 -14.45
N VAL A 147 -1.22 7.11 -15.45
CA VAL A 147 -0.33 8.27 -15.50
C VAL A 147 -1.17 9.52 -15.27
N ASP A 148 -0.91 10.23 -14.16
CA ASP A 148 -1.58 11.49 -13.89
C ASP A 148 -1.04 12.56 -14.84
N SER A 149 -1.93 13.42 -15.35
CA SER A 149 -1.51 14.64 -16.08
C SER A 149 -1.05 15.75 -15.14
N LEU A 150 -1.16 15.54 -13.83
CA LEU A 150 -0.74 16.43 -12.75
C LEU A 150 0.38 15.74 -11.98
N GLU A 151 1.45 16.45 -11.65
CA GLU A 151 2.54 15.92 -10.80
C GLU A 151 1.98 15.57 -9.41
N PRO A 152 1.86 14.29 -9.04
CA PRO A 152 1.29 13.91 -7.74
C PRO A 152 2.29 14.19 -6.61
N ASN A 153 1.78 14.54 -5.43
CA ASN A 153 2.61 14.74 -4.24
C ASN A 153 3.40 13.47 -3.85
N CYS A 154 2.81 12.28 -4.06
CA CYS A 154 3.45 10.99 -3.84
C CYS A 154 3.66 10.25 -5.17
N LYS A 155 4.89 9.88 -5.45
CA LYS A 155 5.30 9.07 -6.62
C LYS A 155 5.19 7.58 -6.29
N VAL A 156 4.96 6.74 -7.31
CA VAL A 156 4.93 5.27 -7.21
C VAL A 156 5.69 4.66 -8.37
#